data_AF-A0A9E5S521-F1
#
_entry.id   AF-A0A9E5S521-F1
#
_cell.length_a   1.000
_cell.length_b   1.000
_cell.length_c   1.000
_cell.angle_alpha   90.00
_cell.angle_beta   90.00
_cell.angle_gamma   90.00
#
_symmetry.space_group_name_H-M   'P 1'
#
loop_
_entity.id
_entity.type
_entity.pdbx_description
1 polymer ?
#
loop_
_entity_poly.entity_id
_entity_poly.type
_entity_poly.pdbx_seq_one_letter_code
_entity_poly.pdbx_strand_id
1 'polypeptide(L)'
;MARYSIKGVDLALRLDISTNAMSNLRNSKTMPRLDGVALDLLCNALNELAQDLDKAIAPADLLDYSPSPVNPTDAVTVFSLIKRRRKKREQDIDKEQTGDKDVANAS
;
A
#
# COMPACT_ATOMS: atom_id res chain seq x y z
N MET A 1 8.89 8.85 -17.05
CA MET A 1 9.41 8.06 -18.19
C MET A 1 9.60 8.90 -19.45
N ALA A 2 8.55 9.53 -20.01
CA ALA A 2 8.70 10.35 -21.23
C ALA A 2 9.67 11.54 -21.11
N ARG A 3 9.84 12.09 -19.90
CA ARG A 3 10.80 13.17 -19.62
C ARG A 3 12.27 12.75 -19.67
N TYR A 4 12.57 11.46 -19.48
CA TYR A 4 13.95 10.92 -19.43
C TYR A 4 14.17 9.81 -20.47
N SER A 5 13.30 9.72 -21.47
CA SER A 5 13.36 8.72 -22.56
C SER A 5 13.46 7.25 -22.11
N ILE A 6 13.04 6.93 -20.88
CA ILE A 6 13.11 5.56 -20.34
C ILE A 6 12.01 4.72 -20.98
N LYS A 7 12.38 3.62 -21.63
CA LYS A 7 11.43 2.66 -22.21
C LYS A 7 10.89 1.74 -21.12
N GLY A 8 9.58 1.46 -21.18
CA GLY A 8 8.91 0.55 -20.24
C GLY A 8 9.48 -0.87 -20.26
N VAL A 9 9.96 -1.32 -21.42
CA VAL A 9 10.58 -2.65 -21.58
C VAL A 9 11.90 -2.74 -20.83
N ASP A 10 12.74 -1.71 -20.93
CA ASP A 10 14.06 -1.68 -20.27
C ASP A 10 13.90 -1.62 -18.75
N LEU A 11 12.93 -0.85 -18.27
CA LEU A 11 12.62 -0.79 -16.84
C LEU A 11 12.08 -2.12 -16.30
N ALA A 12 11.23 -2.81 -17.07
CA ALA A 12 10.70 -4.12 -16.69
C ALA A 12 11.83 -5.16 -16.61
N LEU A 13 12.73 -5.16 -17.59
CA LEU A 13 13.93 -6.00 -17.59
C LEU A 13 14.83 -5.71 -16.39
N ARG A 14 15.05 -4.43 -16.07
CA ARG A 14 15.93 -4.04 -14.95
C ARG A 14 15.39 -4.45 -13.58
N LEU A 15 14.07 -4.46 -13.43
CA LEU A 15 13.37 -4.84 -12.19
C LEU A 15 12.99 -6.32 -12.13
N ASP A 16 13.36 -7.10 -13.16
CA ASP A 16 13.02 -8.53 -13.28
C ASP A 16 11.51 -8.81 -13.18
N ILE A 17 10.71 -7.98 -13.85
CA ILE A 17 9.26 -8.13 -13.95
C ILE A 17 8.79 -8.22 -15.40
N SER A 18 7.61 -8.79 -15.61
CA SER A 18 7.04 -8.85 -16.97
C SER A 18 6.67 -7.46 -17.49
N THR A 19 6.76 -7.28 -18.81
CA THR A 19 6.30 -6.06 -19.49
C THR A 19 4.80 -5.79 -19.26
N ASN A 20 4.01 -6.85 -19.07
CA ASN A 20 2.61 -6.76 -18.67
C ASN A 20 2.46 -6.22 -17.25
N ALA A 21 3.26 -6.69 -16.29
CA ALA A 21 3.27 -6.15 -14.93
C ALA A 21 3.64 -4.66 -14.92
N MET A 22 4.66 -4.26 -15.69
CA MET A 22 5.05 -2.86 -15.85
C MET A 22 3.93 -2.02 -16.47
N SER A 23 3.23 -2.55 -17.48
CA SER A 23 2.10 -1.87 -18.11
C SER A 23 0.93 -1.70 -17.14
N ASN A 24 0.64 -2.72 -16.33
CA ASN A 24 -0.38 -2.67 -15.28
C ASN A 24 -0.01 -1.65 -14.19
N LEU A 25 1.26 -1.61 -13.79
CA LEU A 25 1.77 -0.64 -12.83
C LEU A 25 1.54 0.79 -13.32
N ARG A 26 1.90 1.07 -14.59
CA ARG A 26 1.75 2.39 -15.21
C ARG A 26 0.31 2.83 -15.36
N ASN A 27 -0.58 1.90 -15.70
CA ASN A 27 -1.97 2.18 -16.03
C ASN A 27 -2.93 1.96 -14.84
N SER A 28 -2.39 1.70 -13.64
CA SER A 28 -3.20 1.41 -12.46
C SER A 28 -4.07 2.61 -12.08
N LYS A 29 -5.37 2.38 -11.88
CA LYS A 29 -6.32 3.41 -11.43
C LYS A 29 -6.12 3.80 -9.97
N THR A 30 -5.58 2.90 -9.17
CA THR A 30 -5.30 3.09 -7.76
C THR A 30 -3.80 3.01 -7.51
N MET A 31 -3.33 3.65 -6.44
CA MET A 31 -1.93 3.57 -6.07
C MET A 31 -1.56 2.10 -5.80
N PRO A 32 -0.57 1.54 -6.53
CA PRO A 32 -0.13 0.17 -6.33
C PRO A 32 0.46 0.01 -4.93
N ARG A 33 0.32 -1.17 -4.34
CA ARG A 33 0.97 -1.48 -3.07
C ARG A 33 2.47 -1.66 -3.33
N LEU A 34 3.26 -0.70 -2.89
CA LEU A 34 4.72 -0.71 -2.92
C LEU A 34 5.22 -0.70 -1.48
N ASP A 35 6.13 -1.61 -1.15
CA ASP A 35 6.91 -1.53 0.09
C ASP A 35 8.13 -0.62 -0.12
N GLY A 36 8.83 -0.30 0.96
CA GLY A 36 10.01 0.56 0.89
C GLY A 36 11.09 0.02 -0.03
N VAL A 37 11.30 -1.31 -0.02
CA VAL A 37 12.31 -1.97 -0.84
C VAL A 37 11.98 -1.88 -2.33
N ALA A 38 10.75 -2.17 -2.74
CA ALA A 38 10.33 -2.05 -4.13
C ALA A 38 10.38 -0.60 -4.62
N LEU A 39 10.07 0.37 -3.75
CA LEU A 39 10.18 1.78 -4.05
C LEU A 39 11.64 2.20 -4.29
N ASP A 40 12.56 1.75 -3.44
CA ASP A 40 14.00 2.01 -3.60
C ASP A 40 14.57 1.37 -4.87
N LEU A 41 14.21 0.12 -5.15
CA LEU A 41 14.60 -0.58 -6.39
C LEU A 41 14.10 0.15 -7.63
N LEU A 42 12.87 0.64 -7.60
CA LEU A 42 12.29 1.43 -8.68
C LEU A 42 13.06 2.73 -8.88
N CYS A 43 13.37 3.46 -7.81
CA CYS A 43 14.17 4.69 -7.89
C CYS A 43 15.55 4.42 -8.48
N ASN A 44 16.24 3.38 -8.02
CA ASN A 44 17.56 3.01 -8.52
C ASN A 44 17.52 2.65 -10.01
N ALA A 45 16.56 1.82 -10.43
CA ALA A 45 16.40 1.44 -11.82
C ALA A 45 16.07 2.64 -12.73
N LEU A 46 15.26 3.59 -12.24
CA LEU A 46 14.96 4.82 -12.98
C LEU A 46 16.19 5.71 -13.12
N ASN A 47 16.99 5.87 -12.05
CA ASN A 47 18.22 6.66 -12.07
C ASN A 47 19.27 6.06 -13.02
N GLU A 48 19.41 4.74 -13.04
CA GLU A 48 20.36 4.06 -13.93
C GLU A 48 19.98 4.19 -15.42
N LEU A 49 18.67 4.18 -15.73
CA LEU A 49 18.19 4.20 -17.11
C LEU A 49 17.93 5.61 -17.65
N ALA A 50 17.85 6.62 -16.79
CA ALA A 50 17.61 7.98 -17.21
C ALA A 50 18.82 8.57 -17.95
N GLN A 51 18.54 9.30 -19.03
CA GLN A 51 19.51 10.16 -19.69
C GLN A 51 19.30 11.60 -19.20
N ASP A 52 20.38 12.36 -19.08
CA ASP A 52 20.38 13.80 -18.78
C ASP A 52 19.63 14.16 -17.49
N LEU A 53 20.02 13.51 -16.40
CA LEU A 53 19.41 13.69 -15.09
C LEU A 53 20.05 14.88 -14.35
N ASP A 54 19.33 15.99 -14.22
CA ASP A 54 19.79 17.16 -13.42
C ASP A 54 19.93 16.81 -11.92
N LYS A 55 19.06 15.92 -11.43
CA LYS A 55 19.01 15.48 -10.03
C LYS A 55 18.52 14.04 -9.95
N ALA A 56 19.15 13.25 -9.06
CA ALA A 56 18.70 11.91 -8.71
C ALA A 56 17.20 11.86 -8.36
N ILE A 57 16.49 10.92 -8.97
CA ILE A 57 15.09 10.60 -8.70
C ILE A 57 15.03 9.93 -7.32
N ALA A 58 14.37 10.59 -6.37
CA ALA A 58 14.14 10.08 -5.03
C ALA A 58 12.71 9.56 -4.86
N PRO A 59 12.42 8.76 -3.82
CA PRO A 59 11.07 8.28 -3.54
C PRO A 59 10.00 9.40 -3.46
N ALA A 60 10.38 10.56 -2.93
CA ALA A 60 9.50 11.73 -2.84
C ALA A 60 9.12 12.29 -4.22
N ASP A 61 9.96 12.12 -5.24
CA ASP A 61 9.70 12.59 -6.60
C ASP A 61 8.70 11.67 -7.34
N LEU A 62 8.42 10.48 -6.81
CA LEU A 62 7.48 9.51 -7.38
C LEU A 62 6.05 9.64 -6.80
N LEU A 63 5.90 10.35 -5.68
CA LEU A 63 4.64 10.46 -4.95
C LEU A 63 4.06 11.85 -5.17
N ASP A 64 2.95 11.91 -5.93
CA ASP A 64 2.17 13.14 -6.06
C ASP A 64 0.87 13.01 -5.27
N TYR A 65 0.61 13.94 -4.37
CA TYR A 65 -0.62 13.94 -3.58
C TYR A 65 -1.72 14.63 -4.38
N SER A 66 -2.68 13.83 -4.84
CA SER A 66 -3.95 14.34 -5.34
C SER A 66 -5.04 14.07 -4.30
N PRO A 67 -5.69 15.11 -3.73
CA PRO A 67 -6.81 14.90 -2.85
C PRO A 67 -7.95 14.25 -3.63
N SER A 68 -8.31 13.01 -3.26
CA SER A 68 -9.51 12.39 -3.79
C SER A 68 -10.72 13.28 -3.49
N PRO A 69 -11.66 13.47 -4.43
CA PRO A 69 -12.91 14.14 -4.10
C PRO A 69 -13.55 13.36 -2.96
N VAL A 70 -13.74 14.01 -1.82
CA VAL A 70 -14.32 13.40 -0.63
C VAL A 70 -15.78 13.08 -0.97
N ASN A 71 -16.07 11.85 -1.38
CA ASN A 71 -17.42 11.33 -1.30
C ASN A 71 -17.67 10.96 0.17
N PRO A 72 -18.48 11.73 0.91
CA PRO A 72 -18.65 11.52 2.35
C PRO A 72 -19.15 10.11 2.69
N THR A 73 -19.84 9.46 1.75
CA THR A 73 -20.38 8.10 1.87
C THR A 73 -19.29 7.03 2.06
N ASP A 74 -18.15 7.16 1.38
CA ASP A 74 -17.07 6.16 1.43
C ASP A 74 -16.24 6.26 2.71
N ALA A 75 -16.07 7.48 3.23
CA ALA A 75 -15.45 7.68 4.54
C ALA A 75 -16.30 7.04 5.66
N VAL A 76 -17.62 7.22 5.62
CA VAL A 76 -18.54 6.66 6.62
C VAL A 76 -18.46 5.12 6.66
N THR A 77 -18.31 4.44 5.51
CA THR A 77 -18.20 2.97 5.47
C THR A 77 -16.88 2.47 6.07
N VAL A 78 -15.75 3.09 5.72
CA VAL A 78 -14.43 2.68 6.26
C VAL A 78 -14.36 2.90 7.78
N PHE A 79 -14.75 4.08 8.26
CA PHE A 79 -14.68 4.38 9.69
C PHE A 79 -15.72 3.59 10.51
N SER A 80 -16.91 3.30 9.96
CA SER A 80 -17.90 2.43 10.62
C SER A 80 -17.45 0.97 10.69
N LEU A 81 -16.77 0.45 9.66
CA LEU A 81 -16.17 -0.89 9.68
C LEU A 81 -15.06 -1.01 10.74
N ILE A 82 -14.22 0.03 10.88
CA ILE A 82 -13.19 0.08 11.92
C ILE A 82 -13.83 0.09 13.32
N LYS A 83 -14.89 0.89 13.53
CA LYS A 83 -15.63 0.94 14.80
C LYS A 83 -16.28 -0.42 15.13
N ARG A 84 -16.86 -1.09 14.13
CA ARG A 84 -17.49 -2.41 14.30
C ARG A 84 -16.49 -3.49 14.68
N ARG A 85 -15.29 -3.47 14.08
CA ARG A 85 -14.23 -4.44 14.41
C ARG A 85 -13.67 -4.25 15.82
N ARG A 86 -13.57 -3.02 16.33
CA ARG A 86 -13.16 -2.76 17.73
C ARG A 86 -14.19 -3.26 18.73
N LYS A 87 -15.48 -2.94 18.51
CA LYS A 87 -16.58 -3.41 19.38
C LYS A 87 -16.66 -4.93 19.46
N LYS A 88 -16.40 -5.64 18.36
CA LYS A 88 -16.39 -7.11 18.37
C LYS A 88 -15.23 -7.68 19.20
N ARG A 89 -14.04 -7.10 19.11
CA ARG A 89 -12.87 -7.54 19.91
C ARG A 89 -13.08 -7.30 21.40
N GLU A 90 -13.69 -6.19 21.78
CA GLU A 90 -14.04 -5.91 23.19
C GLU A 90 -15.06 -6.93 23.73
N GLN A 91 -16.08 -7.28 22.93
CA GLN A 91 -17.08 -8.29 23.33
C GLN A 91 -16.54 -9.73 23.40
N ASP A 92 -15.57 -10.08 22.55
CA ASP A 92 -14.95 -11.40 22.58
C ASP A 92 -14.01 -11.54 23.80
N ILE A 93 -13.35 -10.45 24.22
CA ILE A 93 -12.51 -10.40 25.44
C ILE A 93 -13.36 -10.50 26.72
N ASP A 94 -14.50 -9.82 26.78
CA ASP A 94 -15.40 -9.86 27.95
C ASP A 94 -16.04 -11.24 28.16
N LYS A 95 -16.22 -12.03 27.10
CA LYS A 95 -16.80 -13.38 27.19
C LYS A 95 -15.84 -14.44 27.74
N GLU A 96 -14.54 -14.30 27.49
CA GLU A 96 -13.52 -15.25 27.99
C GLU A 96 -13.25 -15.10 29.50
N GLN A 97 -13.56 -13.96 30.12
CA GLN A 97 -13.34 -13.74 31.57
C GLN A 97 -14.46 -14.23 32.49
N THR A 98 -15.65 -14.55 31.97
CA THR A 98 -16.80 -15.01 32.78
C THR A 98 -16.92 -16.53 32.94
N GLY A 99 -16.00 -17.32 32.37
CA GLY A 99 -16.14 -18.78 32.27
C GLY A 99 -15.35 -19.64 33.25
N ASP A 100 -14.77 -19.10 34.33
CA ASP A 100 -13.85 -19.88 35.19
C ASP A 100 -13.98 -19.60 36.70
N LYS A 101 -15.23 -19.55 37.21
CA LYS A 101 -15.50 -19.48 38.65
C LYS A 101 -16.74 -20.29 39.07
N ASP A 102 -16.80 -21.58 38.77
CA ASP A 102 -17.84 -22.46 39.36
C ASP A 102 -17.41 -23.94 39.42
N VAL A 103 -16.20 -24.26 39.90
CA VAL A 103 -15.89 -25.64 40.34
C VAL A 103 -14.93 -25.63 41.54
N ALA A 104 -15.39 -25.08 42.67
CA ALA A 104 -14.67 -25.24 43.94
C ALA A 104 -15.60 -25.14 45.16
N ASN A 105 -16.68 -25.93 45.22
CA ASN A 105 -17.21 -26.37 46.51
C ASN A 105 -18.19 -27.55 46.37
N ALA A 106 -17.70 -28.76 46.60
CA ALA A 106 -18.53 -29.87 47.04
C ALA A 106 -17.71 -30.61 48.09
N SER A 107 -18.03 -30.30 49.36
CA SER A 107 -17.58 -31.03 50.55
C SER A 107 -18.21 -32.41 50.64
#